data_AF-A0A258DSS8-F1
#
_entry.id   AF-A0A258DSS8-F1
#
_cell.length_a   1.000
_cell.length_b   1.000
_cell.length_c   1.000
_cell.angle_alpha   90.00
_cell.angle_beta   90.00
_cell.angle_gamma   90.00
#
_symmetry.space_group_name_H-M   'P 1'
#
loop_
_entity.id
_entity.type
_entity.pdbx_description
1 polymer ?
#
loop_
_entity_poly.entity_id
_entity_poly.type
_entity_poly.pdbx_seq_one_letter_code
_entity_poly.pdbx_strand_id
1 'polypeptide(L)'
;MPEAADVVYVSHNSLGHDVEDWNWEENMRLMSQCRHHIIAPSSFSWWAAWLNPDPQKMVLSPPHHRWLNFRNCDTSDVLPCSWVQLEDT
;
A
#
# COMPACT_ATOMS: atom_id res chain seq x y z
N MET A 1 11.14 11.60 25.38
CA MET A 1 11.06 11.90 23.93
C MET A 1 11.36 10.57 23.25
N PRO A 2 10.49 10.00 22.40
CA PRO A 2 10.91 8.88 21.59
C PRO A 2 12.09 9.34 20.73
N GLU A 3 13.13 8.51 20.67
CA GLU A 3 14.25 8.70 19.76
C GLU A 3 13.71 8.83 18.33
N ALA A 4 14.22 9.80 17.56
CA ALA A 4 13.78 9.98 16.19
C ALA A 4 14.08 8.69 15.42
N ALA A 5 13.06 8.05 14.85
CA ALA A 5 13.26 6.87 14.04
C ALA A 5 14.22 7.20 12.88
N ASP A 6 15.17 6.31 12.59
CA ASP A 6 16.03 6.46 11.42
C ASP A 6 15.16 6.41 10.15
N VAL A 7 14.97 7.58 9.52
CA VAL A 7 14.22 7.71 8.27
C VAL A 7 15.20 7.66 7.11
N VAL A 8 15.10 6.61 6.30
CA VAL A 8 15.81 6.51 5.02
C VAL A 8 14.85 6.84 3.89
N TYR A 9 15.11 7.92 3.16
CA TYR A 9 14.36 8.25 1.95
C TYR A 9 15.03 7.63 0.72
N VAL A 10 14.29 6.83 -0.04
CA VAL A 10 14.76 6.19 -1.27
C VAL A 10 14.34 7.05 -2.46
N SER A 11 15.27 7.85 -3.01
CA SER A 11 14.99 8.80 -4.10
C SER A 11 15.44 8.34 -5.50
N HIS A 12 16.18 7.23 -5.59
CA HIS A 12 16.84 6.77 -6.82
C HIS A 12 16.33 5.40 -7.29
N ASN A 13 15.07 5.08 -7.01
CA ASN A 13 14.45 3.83 -7.48
C ASN A 13 13.85 3.97 -8.89
N SER A 14 14.49 4.74 -9.75
CA SER A 14 14.15 4.95 -11.17
C SER A 14 15.30 4.41 -12.02
N LEU A 15 14.99 3.86 -13.20
CA LEU A 15 15.98 3.13 -14.02
C LEU A 15 17.05 4.02 -14.68
N GLY A 16 16.99 5.34 -14.46
CA GLY A 16 18.04 6.29 -14.82
C GLY A 16 17.70 7.17 -16.02
N HIS A 17 18.21 8.40 -15.95
CA HIS A 17 18.34 9.46 -16.94
C HIS A 17 17.11 10.09 -17.63
N ASP A 18 15.96 9.41 -17.72
CA ASP A 18 14.74 10.03 -18.27
C ASP A 18 13.57 9.99 -17.27
N VAL A 19 12.82 11.09 -17.20
CA VAL A 19 11.73 11.36 -16.23
C VAL A 19 10.53 10.41 -16.40
N GLU A 20 10.55 9.58 -17.44
CA GLU A 20 9.47 8.65 -17.81
C GLU A 20 9.75 7.19 -17.40
N ASP A 21 10.97 6.86 -16.92
CA ASP A 21 11.35 5.50 -16.54
C ASP A 21 11.02 5.18 -15.07
N TRP A 22 9.74 4.95 -14.82
CA TRP A 22 9.23 4.48 -13.54
C TRP A 22 9.54 2.99 -13.33
N ASN A 23 10.40 2.66 -12.36
CA ASN A 23 10.71 1.27 -12.01
C ASN A 23 9.61 0.67 -11.12
N TRP A 24 8.41 0.49 -11.68
CA TRP A 24 7.23 0.03 -10.95
C TRP A 24 7.45 -1.37 -10.33
N GLU A 25 8.24 -2.23 -10.98
CA GLU A 25 8.58 -3.57 -10.50
C GLU A 25 9.36 -3.52 -9.18
N GLU A 26 10.44 -2.71 -9.13
CA GLU A 26 11.23 -2.58 -7.92
C GLU A 26 10.46 -1.82 -6.83
N ASN A 27 9.63 -0.83 -7.18
CA ASN A 27 8.74 -0.19 -6.22
C ASN A 27 7.75 -1.19 -5.60
N MET A 28 7.13 -2.06 -6.41
CA MET A 28 6.23 -3.10 -5.91
C MET A 28 6.97 -4.12 -5.02
N ARG A 29 8.19 -4.51 -5.40
CA ARG A 29 9.06 -5.41 -4.62
C ARG A 29 9.48 -4.80 -3.29
N LEU A 30 9.80 -3.51 -3.24
CA LEU A 30 10.17 -2.82 -2.00
C LEU A 30 8.94 -2.65 -1.09
N MET A 31 7.83 -2.18 -1.65
CA MET A 31 6.59 -2.01 -0.89
C MET A 31 6.09 -3.34 -0.32
N SER A 32 6.20 -4.45 -1.06
CA SER A 32 5.79 -5.77 -0.56
C SER A 32 6.63 -6.31 0.60
N GLN A 33 7.75 -5.66 0.94
CA GLN A 33 8.58 -6.00 2.10
C GLN A 33 8.27 -5.14 3.35
N CYS A 34 7.36 -4.17 3.27
CA CYS A 34 7.00 -3.33 4.41
C CYS A 34 6.26 -4.11 5.51
N ARG A 35 6.56 -3.88 6.79
CA ARG A 35 5.79 -4.47 7.91
C ARG A 35 4.37 -3.89 8.03
N HIS A 36 4.22 -2.63 7.65
CA HIS A 36 2.95 -1.90 7.71
C HIS A 36 2.68 -1.25 6.37
N HIS A 37 1.44 -1.32 5.90
CA HIS A 37 0.99 -0.78 4.62
C HIS A 37 -0.12 0.22 4.86
N ILE A 38 0.02 1.43 4.32
CA ILE A 38 -1.07 2.41 4.21
C ILE A 38 -1.38 2.50 2.72
N ILE A 39 -2.56 2.04 2.32
CA ILE A 39 -2.91 1.94 0.90
C ILE A 39 -3.97 2.97 0.52
N ALA A 40 -3.91 3.40 -0.73
CA ALA A 40 -4.95 4.20 -1.39
C ALA A 40 -5.94 3.27 -2.10
N PRO A 41 -7.10 3.74 -2.58
CA PRO A 41 -7.94 3.00 -3.54
C PRO A 41 -7.23 2.90 -4.89
N SER A 42 -6.18 2.08 -4.92
CA SER A 42 -5.22 1.94 -6.01
C SER A 42 -4.79 0.48 -6.11
N SER A 43 -4.89 -0.08 -7.31
CA SER A 43 -4.44 -1.45 -7.59
C SER A 43 -2.96 -1.63 -7.29
N PHE A 44 -2.14 -0.59 -7.46
CA PHE A 44 -0.69 -0.69 -7.24
C PHE A 44 -0.36 -0.90 -5.76
N SER A 45 -0.88 -0.04 -4.87
CA SER A 45 -0.67 -0.22 -3.43
C SER A 45 -1.39 -1.45 -2.88
N TRP A 46 -2.53 -1.83 -3.46
CA TRP A 46 -3.23 -3.06 -3.10
C TRP A 46 -2.39 -4.31 -3.39
N TRP A 47 -1.84 -4.42 -4.61
CA TRP A 47 -1.00 -5.58 -4.97
C TRP A 47 0.28 -5.65 -4.15
N ALA A 48 0.90 -4.51 -3.86
CA ALA A 48 2.07 -4.48 -2.98
C ALA A 48 1.76 -5.06 -1.58
N ALA A 49 0.63 -4.66 -0.98
CA ALA A 49 0.21 -5.18 0.33
C ALA A 49 -0.22 -6.65 0.26
N TRP A 50 -0.89 -7.05 -0.81
CA TRP A 50 -1.34 -8.43 -1.02
C TRP A 50 -0.16 -9.39 -1.17
N LEU A 51 0.83 -9.05 -1.99
CA LEU A 51 2.01 -9.87 -2.30
C LEU A 51 2.98 -10.00 -1.12
N ASN A 52 2.85 -9.18 -0.08
CA ASN A 52 3.64 -9.32 1.13
C ASN A 52 3.33 -10.66 1.84
N PRO A 53 4.28 -11.59 1.99
CA PRO A 53 4.01 -12.91 2.57
C PRO A 53 4.01 -12.93 4.11
N ASP A 54 4.37 -11.83 4.77
CA ASP A 54 4.46 -11.75 6.23
C ASP A 54 3.07 -11.90 6.86
N PRO A 55 2.80 -12.97 7.64
CA PRO A 55 1.51 -13.16 8.29
C PRO A 55 1.25 -12.14 9.40
N GLN A 56 2.27 -11.41 9.86
CA GLN A 56 2.17 -10.34 10.85
C GLN A 56 2.05 -8.94 10.22
N LYS A 57 1.98 -8.84 8.88
CA LYS A 57 1.81 -7.54 8.21
C LYS A 57 0.52 -6.85 8.68
N MET A 58 0.59 -5.54 8.86
CA MET A 58 -0.60 -4.72 9.06
C MET A 58 -0.92 -3.96 7.78
N VAL A 59 -2.19 -3.97 7.36
CA VAL A 59 -2.64 -3.21 6.19
C VAL A 59 -3.78 -2.30 6.63
N LEU A 60 -3.61 -1.00 6.41
CA LEU A 60 -4.58 0.04 6.64
C LEU A 60 -5.17 0.46 5.29
N SER A 61 -6.44 0.16 5.09
CA SER A 61 -7.17 0.54 3.88
C SER A 61 -8.12 1.72 4.13
N PRO A 62 -8.47 2.49 3.09
CA PRO A 62 -9.58 3.41 3.13
C PRO A 62 -10.89 2.70 3.51
N PRO A 63 -11.90 3.48 3.94
CA PRO A 63 -13.25 2.97 4.13
C PRO A 63 -13.78 2.29 2.86
N HIS A 64 -14.56 1.23 3.06
CA HIS A 64 -15.12 0.37 2.01
C HIS A 64 -15.85 1.16 0.92
N HIS A 65 -16.64 2.17 1.30
CA HIS A 65 -17.38 3.03 0.37
C HIS A 65 -16.50 3.97 -0.49
N ARG A 66 -15.22 4.15 -0.15
CA ARG A 66 -14.24 4.92 -0.94
C ARG A 66 -13.34 4.04 -1.79
N TRP A 67 -13.47 2.72 -1.68
CA TRP A 67 -12.59 1.77 -2.36
C TRP A 67 -12.91 1.67 -3.85
N LEU A 68 -14.20 1.63 -4.19
CA LEU A 68 -14.70 1.63 -5.56
C LEU A 68 -15.56 2.87 -5.79
N ASN A 69 -15.45 3.50 -6.97
CA ASN A 69 -16.32 4.62 -7.38
C ASN A 69 -17.76 4.20 -7.71
N PHE A 70 -18.23 3.10 -7.14
CA PHE A 70 -19.54 2.53 -7.34
C PHE A 70 -20.28 2.50 -6.00
N ARG A 71 -21.53 2.98 -6.01
CA ARG A 71 -22.38 2.94 -4.82
C ARG A 71 -22.80 1.49 -4.54
N ASN A 72 -22.80 1.12 -3.26
CA ASN A 72 -23.26 -0.19 -2.76
C ASN A 72 -22.53 -1.39 -3.39
N CYS A 73 -21.23 -1.26 -3.66
CA CYS A 73 -20.43 -2.41 -4.06
C CYS A 73 -19.95 -3.19 -2.83
N ASP A 74 -20.11 -4.51 -2.90
CA ASP A 74 -19.43 -5.40 -1.98
C ASP A 74 -17.94 -5.48 -2.36
N THR A 75 -17.07 -5.15 -1.42
CA THR A 75 -15.61 -5.23 -1.55
C THR A 75 -15.02 -6.22 -0.55
N SER A 76 -15.84 -7.07 0.07
CA SER A 76 -15.37 -8.14 0.97
C SER A 76 -14.43 -9.12 0.27
N ASP A 77 -14.67 -9.40 -1.01
CA ASP A 77 -13.78 -10.23 -1.85
C ASP A 77 -12.47 -9.54 -2.24
N VAL A 78 -12.42 -8.20 -2.15
CA VAL A 78 -11.27 -7.38 -2.57
C VAL A 78 -10.45 -6.93 -1.36
N LEU A 79 -11.08 -6.68 -0.22
CA LEU A 79 -10.44 -6.27 1.02
C LEU A 79 -10.49 -7.42 2.01
N PRO A 80 -9.40 -8.16 2.20
CA PRO A 80 -9.34 -9.26 3.15
C PRO A 80 -9.77 -8.82 4.54
N CYS A 81 -10.53 -9.66 5.24
CA CYS A 81 -11.01 -9.36 6.60
C CYS A 81 -9.88 -9.11 7.62
N SER A 82 -8.66 -9.55 7.33
CA SER A 82 -7.48 -9.28 8.16
C SER A 82 -6.95 -7.85 8.02
N TRP A 83 -7.42 -7.09 7.03
CA TRP A 83 -7.01 -5.71 6.81
C TRP A 83 -7.87 -4.77 7.65
N VAL A 84 -7.23 -3.76 8.22
CA VAL A 84 -7.87 -2.77 9.07
C VAL A 84 -8.44 -1.67 8.18
N GLN A 85 -9.77 -1.58 8.13
CA GLN A 85 -10.47 -0.53 7.40
C GLN A 85 -10.61 0.71 8.29
N LEU A 86 -10.22 1.86 7.77
CA LEU A 86 -10.39 3.14 8.47
C LEU A 86 -11.85 3.60 8.41
N GLU A 87 -12.28 4.33 9.44
CA GLU A 87 -13.58 4.99 9.50
C GLU A 87 -13.52 6.42 8.96
N ASP A 88 -14.67 6.95 8.54
CA ASP A 88 -14.81 8.38 8.28
C ASP A 88 -14.85 9.13 9.61
N THR A 89 -14.09 10.23 9.69
CA THR A 89 -14.16 11.20 10.79
C THR A 89 -15.06 12.36 10.41
#